data_AF-A0AAW6I4Z3-F1
#
_entry.id   AF-A0AAW6I4Z3-F1
#
_cell.length_a   1.000
_cell.length_b   1.000
_cell.length_c   1.000
_cell.angle_alpha   90.00
_cell.angle_beta   90.00
_cell.angle_gamma   90.00
#
_symmetry.space_group_name_H-M   'P 1'
#
loop_
_entity.id
_entity.type
_entity.pdbx_description
1 polymer ?
#
loop_
_entity_poly.entity_id
_entity_poly.type
_entity_poly.pdbx_seq_one_letter_code
_entity_poly.pdbx_strand_id
1 'polypeptide(L)'
;MKKLYVYADFDWLKEVELMGELGYESLRGADSYSFTFNNEWLRQHSDLFLSDDLNNYPGQQYTQPGKDIFGCFSDALPDRWGRTLLLRREQLVAMEENRPVRRLSSFDFLTGIDDFSRMGGFRFKEDPDGEFINVSESLKIPPLTDIRELIAASAEIEKSEENNMLPDRKWIAQLVQPGTSLGGARPKANVVDTDKTLYVAKFPSRKDDYDAGLWEHFSHLLATKAGVNVAKTKVLATGEKYHTLLSRRFDRTNDSKRIHFASAMTLLGLSDGDNATTGHGYLDIVDFIIQSCTDVERNLQELFRRV
;
A
#
# COMPACT_ATOMS: atom_id res chain seq x y z
N MET A 1 4.92 -1.83 25.17
CA MET A 1 5.51 -1.76 23.81
C MET A 1 5.10 -3.00 23.01
N LYS A 2 4.37 -2.82 21.91
CA LYS A 2 4.12 -3.90 20.93
C LYS A 2 5.30 -4.01 19.97
N LYS A 3 5.51 -5.17 19.37
CA LYS A 3 6.62 -5.42 18.44
C LYS A 3 6.16 -6.20 17.22
N LEU A 4 6.79 -5.94 16.08
CA LEU A 4 6.71 -6.73 14.86
C LEU A 4 8.12 -7.01 14.36
N TYR A 5 8.35 -8.23 13.89
CA TYR A 5 9.55 -8.60 13.15
C TYR A 5 9.33 -8.27 11.68
N VAL A 6 10.22 -7.46 11.13
CA VAL A 6 10.16 -6.99 9.74
C VAL A 6 11.09 -7.84 8.90
N TYR A 7 10.53 -8.43 7.85
CA TYR A 7 11.25 -9.26 6.90
C TYR A 7 11.26 -8.61 5.52
N ALA A 8 12.39 -8.77 4.82
CA ALA A 8 12.54 -8.40 3.42
C ALA A 8 12.33 -9.64 2.54
N ASP A 9 11.32 -9.58 1.69
CA ASP A 9 11.03 -10.57 0.65
C ASP A 9 11.19 -9.84 -0.68
N PHE A 10 12.42 -9.60 -1.10
CA PHE A 10 12.74 -8.87 -2.33
C PHE A 10 13.09 -9.87 -3.43
N ASP A 11 12.76 -9.56 -4.67
CA ASP A 11 12.88 -10.47 -5.81
C ASP A 11 14.31 -10.93 -6.10
N TRP A 12 15.30 -10.10 -5.73
CA TRP A 12 16.73 -10.38 -5.84
C TRP A 12 17.33 -11.10 -4.62
N LEU A 13 16.61 -11.18 -3.50
CA LEU A 13 17.02 -12.00 -2.36
C LEU A 13 16.77 -13.48 -2.68
N LYS A 14 17.67 -14.34 -2.17
CA LYS A 14 17.52 -15.81 -2.33
C LYS A 14 16.40 -16.35 -1.46
N GLU A 15 16.25 -15.78 -0.28
CA GLU A 15 15.35 -16.20 0.78
C GLU A 15 14.76 -14.97 1.45
N VAL A 16 13.69 -15.14 2.22
CA VAL A 16 13.14 -14.05 3.02
C VAL A 16 14.04 -13.82 4.22
N GLU A 17 14.55 -12.59 4.39
CA GLU A 17 15.54 -12.26 5.41
C GLU A 17 14.95 -11.37 6.51
N LEU A 18 15.35 -11.60 7.77
CA LEU A 18 14.95 -10.76 8.90
C LEU A 18 15.73 -9.43 8.84
N MET A 19 15.01 -8.34 8.59
CA MET A 19 15.58 -7.00 8.51
C MET A 19 15.72 -6.33 9.88
N GLY A 20 14.76 -6.54 10.79
CA GLY A 20 14.79 -5.91 12.10
C GLY A 20 13.49 -6.01 12.88
N GLU A 21 13.40 -5.23 13.96
CA GLU A 21 12.23 -5.14 14.84
C GLU A 21 11.61 -3.74 14.79
N LEU A 22 10.32 -3.68 14.44
CA LEU A 22 9.48 -2.48 14.55
C LEU A 22 8.74 -2.50 15.88
N GLY A 23 9.10 -1.58 16.77
CA GLY A 23 8.44 -1.32 18.03
C GLY A 23 7.38 -0.23 17.93
N TYR A 24 6.28 -0.39 18.67
CA TYR A 24 5.23 0.60 18.79
C TYR A 24 4.82 0.80 20.26
N GLU A 25 4.68 2.06 20.64
CA GLU A 25 4.16 2.46 21.95
C GLU A 25 3.22 3.67 21.80
N SER A 26 2.15 3.69 22.59
CA SER A 26 1.23 4.83 22.67
C SER A 26 1.21 5.33 24.10
N LEU A 27 1.68 6.57 24.30
CA LEU A 27 1.76 7.24 25.60
C LEU A 27 0.89 8.50 25.56
N ARG A 28 -0.19 8.51 26.35
CA ARG A 28 -1.13 9.65 26.45
C ARG A 28 -1.67 10.14 25.09
N GLY A 29 -1.85 9.24 24.13
CA GLY A 29 -2.37 9.55 22.80
C GLY A 29 -1.32 10.02 21.79
N ALA A 30 -0.05 10.09 22.19
CA ALA A 30 1.09 10.24 21.29
C ALA A 30 1.66 8.86 20.97
N ASP A 31 1.64 8.53 19.69
CA ASP A 31 2.18 7.29 19.16
C ASP A 31 3.68 7.49 18.87
N SER A 32 4.50 6.51 19.22
CA SER A 32 5.94 6.49 18.98
C SER A 32 6.34 5.15 18.39
N TYR A 33 7.15 5.20 17.34
CA TYR A 33 7.68 4.02 16.68
C TYR A 33 9.19 4.00 16.82
N SER A 34 9.70 2.78 16.96
CA SER A 34 11.13 2.55 16.97
C SER A 34 11.51 1.42 16.04
N PHE A 35 12.67 1.51 15.42
CA PHE A 35 13.19 0.43 14.60
C PHE A 35 14.61 0.05 15.02
N THR A 36 14.86 -1.25 15.10
CA THR A 36 16.19 -1.79 15.36
C THR A 36 16.52 -2.78 14.27
N PHE A 37 17.56 -2.51 13.48
CA PHE A 37 18.02 -3.43 12.46
C PHE A 37 18.60 -4.71 13.06
N ASN A 38 18.46 -5.81 12.32
CA ASN A 38 19.22 -7.02 12.54
C ASN A 38 20.69 -6.79 12.15
N ASN A 39 21.63 -7.25 12.98
CA ASN A 39 23.06 -7.04 12.72
C ASN A 39 23.56 -7.76 11.46
N GLU A 40 22.99 -8.91 11.12
CA GLU A 40 23.35 -9.64 9.90
C GLU A 40 22.82 -8.91 8.66
N TRP A 41 21.59 -8.38 8.73
CA TRP A 41 21.05 -7.52 7.67
C TRP A 41 21.97 -6.32 7.39
N LEU A 42 22.42 -5.61 8.43
CA LEU A 42 23.34 -4.48 8.28
C LEU A 42 24.69 -4.87 7.68
N ARG A 43 25.19 -6.09 7.96
CA ARG A 43 26.46 -6.57 7.41
C ARG A 43 26.35 -6.87 5.91
N GLN A 44 25.21 -7.36 5.48
CA GLN A 44 25.01 -7.81 4.10
C GLN A 44 24.49 -6.69 3.19
N HIS A 45 23.68 -5.78 3.72
CA HIS A 45 22.93 -4.77 2.95
C HIS A 45 23.11 -3.34 3.50
N SER A 46 24.30 -3.00 4.02
CA SER A 46 24.60 -1.68 4.61
C SER A 46 24.32 -0.49 3.69
N ASP A 47 24.40 -0.71 2.39
CA ASP A 47 24.32 0.35 1.38
C ASP A 47 22.88 0.56 0.86
N LEU A 48 21.93 -0.26 1.32
CA LEU A 48 20.55 -0.15 0.89
C LEU A 48 19.84 1.02 1.58
N PHE A 49 19.54 2.07 0.82
CA PHE A 49 18.73 3.18 1.29
C PHE A 49 17.23 2.81 1.28
N LEU A 50 16.58 2.80 2.44
CA LEU A 50 15.16 2.43 2.58
C LEU A 50 14.24 3.66 2.66
N SER A 51 14.63 4.67 3.43
CA SER A 51 13.91 5.94 3.59
C SER A 51 14.82 7.00 4.19
N ASP A 52 14.47 8.27 3.99
CA ASP A 52 15.23 9.42 4.50
C ASP A 52 15.33 9.45 6.05
N ASP A 53 14.33 8.90 6.73
CA ASP A 53 14.21 8.91 8.18
C ASP A 53 14.80 7.66 8.88
N LEU A 54 15.52 6.80 8.15
CA LEU A 54 16.08 5.56 8.67
C LEU A 54 17.54 5.36 8.22
N ASN A 55 18.45 5.30 9.18
CA ASN A 55 19.89 5.17 8.92
C ASN A 55 20.38 3.74 9.18
N ASN A 56 21.29 3.23 8.36
CA ASN A 56 21.79 1.85 8.47
C ASN A 56 22.89 1.72 9.54
N TYR A 57 22.51 1.81 10.82
CA TYR A 57 23.42 1.58 11.94
C TYR A 57 22.81 0.70 13.05
N PRO A 58 23.64 0.03 13.88
CA PRO A 58 23.16 -0.79 14.98
C PRO A 58 22.56 0.04 16.11
N GLY A 59 21.42 -0.41 16.64
CA GLY A 59 20.74 0.24 17.76
C GLY A 59 19.34 0.73 17.40
N GLN A 60 18.65 1.24 18.42
CA GLN A 60 17.26 1.65 18.30
C GLN A 60 17.19 3.08 17.74
N GLN A 61 16.41 3.22 16.68
CA GLN A 61 16.05 4.50 16.05
C GLN A 61 14.60 4.81 16.35
N TYR A 62 14.24 6.09 16.40
CA TYR A 62 12.87 6.54 16.65
C TYR A 62 12.42 7.45 15.51
N THR A 63 11.11 7.43 15.24
CA THR A 63 10.50 8.39 14.32
C THR A 63 10.69 9.82 14.82
N GLN A 64 10.90 10.75 13.89
CA GLN A 64 11.00 12.17 14.22
C GLN A 64 9.67 12.71 14.77
N PRO A 65 9.69 13.76 15.62
CA PRO A 65 8.47 14.39 16.11
C PRO A 65 7.55 14.82 14.95
N GLY A 66 6.28 14.44 15.02
CA GLY A 66 5.27 14.79 14.00
C GLY A 66 5.20 13.83 12.81
N LYS A 67 6.11 12.87 12.67
CA LYS A 67 5.99 11.75 11.73
C LYS A 67 5.23 10.59 12.39
N ASP A 68 4.35 9.95 11.63
CA ASP A 68 3.47 8.88 12.14
C ASP A 68 4.22 7.54 12.25
N ILE A 69 4.82 7.05 11.15
CA ILE A 69 5.66 5.84 11.08
C ILE A 69 6.86 6.12 10.16
N PHE A 70 7.91 5.31 10.21
CA PHE A 70 9.03 5.40 9.27
C PHE A 70 8.55 5.36 7.82
N GLY A 71 9.13 6.20 6.96
CA GLY A 71 8.71 6.39 5.57
C GLY A 71 8.59 5.07 4.81
N CYS A 72 9.61 4.20 4.91
CA CYS A 72 9.63 2.91 4.22
C CYS A 72 8.45 1.99 4.60
N PHE A 73 7.95 2.07 5.83
CA PHE A 73 6.77 1.30 6.26
C PHE A 73 5.46 2.02 5.94
N SER A 74 5.48 3.33 5.74
CA SER A 74 4.31 4.10 5.30
C SER A 74 3.81 3.64 3.94
N ASP A 75 4.70 3.31 3.01
CA ASP A 75 4.34 2.76 1.68
C ASP A 75 3.65 1.39 1.77
N ALA A 76 3.84 0.65 2.88
CA ALA A 76 3.17 -0.63 3.13
C ALA A 76 1.80 -0.47 3.80
N LEU A 77 1.42 0.74 4.24
CA LEU A 77 0.12 1.01 4.85
C LEU A 77 -1.01 1.01 3.79
N PRO A 78 -2.26 0.74 4.22
CA PRO A 78 -3.40 0.91 3.34
C PRO A 78 -3.60 2.39 2.95
N ASP A 79 -4.11 2.60 1.74
CA ASP A 79 -4.55 3.91 1.27
C ASP A 79 -5.79 4.42 2.03
N ARG A 80 -6.31 5.59 1.61
CA ARG A 80 -7.48 6.20 2.26
C ARG A 80 -8.70 5.28 2.20
N TRP A 81 -8.91 4.57 1.09
CA TRP A 81 -9.99 3.61 0.96
C TRP A 81 -9.83 2.44 1.95
N GLY A 82 -8.64 1.84 2.04
CA GLY A 82 -8.38 0.74 2.97
C GLY A 82 -8.48 1.15 4.43
N ARG A 83 -8.00 2.34 4.77
CA ARG A 83 -8.18 2.93 6.10
C ARG A 83 -9.67 3.08 6.44
N THR A 84 -10.50 3.57 5.51
CA THR A 84 -11.95 3.64 5.70
C THR A 84 -12.55 2.27 5.98
N LEU A 85 -12.20 1.24 5.19
CA LEU A 85 -12.69 -0.12 5.39
C LEU A 85 -12.32 -0.68 6.77
N LEU A 86 -11.08 -0.48 7.21
CA LEU A 86 -10.61 -0.92 8.54
C LEU A 86 -11.26 -0.16 9.68
N LEU A 87 -11.50 1.14 9.53
CA LEU A 87 -12.24 1.95 10.49
C LEU A 87 -13.69 1.49 10.62
N ARG A 88 -14.37 1.18 9.51
CA ARG A 88 -15.73 0.61 9.53
C ARG A 88 -15.77 -0.77 10.17
N ARG A 89 -14.78 -1.62 9.90
CA ARG A 89 -14.63 -2.92 10.57
C ARG A 89 -14.52 -2.73 12.09
N GLU A 90 -13.69 -1.82 12.56
CA GLU A 90 -13.52 -1.51 13.98
C GLU A 90 -14.82 -0.96 14.61
N GLN A 91 -15.55 -0.10 13.92
CA GLN A 91 -16.85 0.41 14.41
C GLN A 91 -17.88 -0.71 14.58
N LEU A 92 -17.95 -1.64 13.63
CA LEU A 92 -18.84 -2.81 13.71
C LEU A 92 -18.46 -3.71 14.89
N VAL A 93 -17.17 -4.05 15.04
CA VAL A 93 -16.68 -4.89 16.14
C VAL A 93 -16.94 -4.22 17.49
N ALA A 94 -16.66 -2.92 17.62
CA ALA A 94 -16.90 -2.17 18.85
C ALA A 94 -18.38 -2.16 19.25
N MET A 95 -19.27 -2.03 18.26
CA MET A 95 -20.72 -2.10 18.47
C MET A 95 -21.17 -3.50 18.92
N GLU A 96 -20.66 -4.56 18.29
CA GLU A 96 -20.95 -5.96 18.67
C GLU A 96 -20.45 -6.28 20.09
N GLU A 97 -19.28 -5.77 20.46
CA GLU A 97 -18.65 -5.97 21.78
C GLU A 97 -19.16 -4.98 22.85
N ASN A 98 -20.09 -4.08 22.49
CA ASN A 98 -20.63 -3.03 23.36
C ASN A 98 -19.52 -2.19 24.04
N ARG A 99 -18.50 -1.81 23.28
CA ARG A 99 -17.36 -1.00 23.73
C ARG A 99 -17.22 0.28 22.88
N PRO A 100 -16.55 1.33 23.39
CA PRO A 100 -16.24 2.48 22.55
C PRO A 100 -15.32 2.10 21.39
N VAL A 101 -15.52 2.79 20.26
CA VAL A 101 -14.67 2.68 19.07
C VAL A 101 -13.25 3.11 19.42
N ARG A 102 -12.27 2.26 19.14
CA ARG A 102 -10.87 2.60 19.39
C ARG A 102 -10.33 3.44 18.24
N ARG A 103 -9.45 4.39 18.54
CA ARG A 103 -8.58 5.00 17.52
C ARG A 103 -7.63 3.93 16.97
N LEU A 104 -7.57 3.81 15.64
CA LEU A 104 -6.60 2.95 14.97
C LEU A 104 -5.32 3.74 14.70
N SER A 105 -4.19 3.18 15.13
CA SER A 105 -2.84 3.69 14.85
C SER A 105 -2.32 3.12 13.52
N SER A 106 -1.23 3.67 13.00
CA SER A 106 -0.54 3.08 11.83
C SER A 106 -0.06 1.65 12.07
N PHE A 107 0.30 1.29 13.31
CA PHE A 107 0.55 -0.10 13.69
C PHE A 107 -0.68 -0.99 13.46
N ASP A 108 -1.86 -0.53 13.86
CA ASP A 108 -3.11 -1.29 13.69
C ASP A 108 -3.55 -1.38 12.22
N PHE A 109 -3.25 -0.36 11.42
CA PHE A 109 -3.46 -0.42 9.97
C PHE A 109 -2.50 -1.41 9.30
N LEU A 110 -1.23 -1.41 9.70
CA LEU A 110 -0.22 -2.33 9.18
C LEU A 110 -0.58 -3.80 9.48
N THR A 111 -1.03 -4.07 10.71
CA THR A 111 -1.51 -5.40 11.12
C THR A 111 -2.95 -5.69 10.73
N GLY A 112 -3.65 -4.73 10.12
CA GLY A 112 -5.06 -4.88 9.75
C GLY A 112 -5.30 -5.46 8.36
N ILE A 113 -4.27 -5.42 7.50
CA ILE A 113 -4.33 -5.82 6.07
C ILE A 113 -3.66 -7.16 5.78
N ASP A 114 -4.11 -7.82 4.73
CA ASP A 114 -3.57 -9.09 4.23
C ASP A 114 -2.10 -8.98 3.78
N ASP A 115 -1.30 -10.00 4.07
CA ASP A 115 0.12 -10.03 3.72
C ASP A 115 0.38 -9.94 2.23
N PHE A 116 -0.32 -10.78 1.46
CA PHE A 116 -0.08 -10.94 0.04
C PHE A 116 -0.44 -9.66 -0.75
N SER A 117 -1.44 -8.93 -0.28
CA SER A 117 -1.94 -7.67 -0.85
C SER A 117 -1.05 -6.44 -0.59
N ARG A 118 -0.15 -6.47 0.40
CA ARG A 118 0.71 -5.33 0.77
C ARG A 118 1.59 -4.85 -0.39
N MET A 119 1.84 -3.55 -0.47
CA MET A 119 2.74 -2.98 -1.48
C MET A 119 4.21 -3.17 -1.11
N GLY A 120 5.02 -3.43 -2.14
CA GLY A 120 6.44 -3.68 -1.99
C GLY A 120 6.75 -5.04 -1.39
N GLY A 121 7.94 -5.12 -0.80
CA GLY A 121 8.58 -6.37 -0.37
C GLY A 121 8.66 -6.58 1.15
N PHE A 122 8.07 -5.70 1.97
CA PHE A 122 8.08 -5.89 3.41
C PHE A 122 7.00 -6.87 3.87
N ARG A 123 7.38 -7.73 4.80
CA ARG A 123 6.50 -8.71 5.46
C ARG A 123 6.70 -8.64 6.96
N PHE A 124 5.68 -9.02 7.71
CA PHE A 124 5.67 -8.81 9.16
C PHE A 124 5.26 -10.07 9.90
N LYS A 125 5.90 -10.35 11.03
CA LYS A 125 5.50 -11.38 11.98
C LYS A 125 5.33 -10.81 13.38
N GLU A 126 4.41 -11.38 14.17
CA GLU A 126 4.32 -11.12 15.61
C GLU A 126 5.26 -12.02 16.42
N ASP A 127 5.54 -13.23 15.90
CA ASP A 127 6.44 -14.24 16.46
C ASP A 127 7.46 -14.65 15.38
N PRO A 128 8.78 -14.64 15.63
CA PRO A 128 9.78 -15.03 14.63
C PRO A 128 9.57 -16.44 14.05
N ASP A 129 9.09 -17.36 14.90
CA ASP A 129 8.84 -18.76 14.57
C ASP A 129 7.41 -18.98 14.03
N GLY A 130 6.58 -17.94 14.03
CA GLY A 130 5.23 -17.95 13.51
C GLY A 130 5.13 -17.72 12.00
N GLU A 131 3.89 -17.77 11.50
CA GLU A 131 3.54 -17.35 10.14
C GLU A 131 3.58 -15.81 10.01
N PHE A 132 3.62 -15.31 8.77
CA PHE A 132 3.41 -13.88 8.55
C PHE A 132 1.99 -13.47 8.95
N ILE A 133 1.85 -12.22 9.41
CA ILE A 133 0.57 -11.71 9.88
C ILE A 133 -0.44 -11.66 8.72
N ASN A 134 -1.67 -12.09 8.99
CA ASN A 134 -2.79 -12.10 8.03
C ASN A 134 -2.50 -12.90 6.75
N VAL A 135 -2.01 -14.14 6.88
CA VAL A 135 -1.82 -15.11 5.77
C VAL A 135 -2.95 -16.16 5.69
N SER A 136 -4.01 -16.05 6.49
CA SER A 136 -5.01 -17.13 6.61
C SER A 136 -5.73 -17.44 5.29
N GLU A 137 -6.07 -18.72 5.06
CA GLU A 137 -6.74 -19.16 3.82
C GLU A 137 -8.09 -18.47 3.55
N SER A 138 -8.73 -17.94 4.59
CA SER A 138 -9.95 -17.13 4.52
C SER A 138 -9.74 -15.69 4.02
N LEU A 139 -8.49 -15.26 3.80
CA LEU A 139 -8.09 -13.92 3.35
C LEU A 139 -7.49 -13.94 1.93
N LYS A 140 -7.71 -15.01 1.15
CA LYS A 140 -7.19 -15.12 -0.22
C LYS A 140 -7.69 -13.94 -1.06
N ILE A 141 -6.77 -13.32 -1.80
CA ILE A 141 -7.13 -12.33 -2.81
C ILE A 141 -8.17 -12.95 -3.76
N PRO A 142 -9.33 -12.31 -3.92
CA PRO A 142 -10.44 -12.88 -4.66
C PRO A 142 -10.07 -13.08 -6.14
N PRO A 143 -10.57 -14.16 -6.76
CA PRO A 143 -10.42 -14.36 -8.19
C PRO A 143 -11.16 -13.26 -8.96
N LEU A 144 -10.67 -12.95 -10.16
CA LEU A 144 -11.27 -11.95 -11.04
C LEU A 144 -12.73 -12.27 -11.40
N THR A 145 -13.15 -13.53 -11.27
CA THR A 145 -14.55 -13.96 -11.46
C THR A 145 -15.52 -13.29 -10.49
N ASP A 146 -15.05 -12.88 -9.31
CA ASP A 146 -15.87 -12.34 -8.23
C ASP A 146 -16.02 -10.80 -8.33
N ILE A 147 -15.45 -10.21 -9.39
CA ILE A 147 -15.37 -8.74 -9.57
C ILE A 147 -16.73 -8.04 -9.46
N ARG A 148 -17.81 -8.67 -9.91
CA ARG A 148 -19.16 -8.09 -9.86
C ARG A 148 -19.66 -7.95 -8.42
N GLU A 149 -19.35 -8.93 -7.57
CA GLU A 149 -19.71 -8.87 -6.16
C GLU A 149 -18.92 -7.79 -5.43
N LEU A 150 -17.62 -7.66 -5.74
CA LEU A 150 -16.77 -6.61 -5.17
C LEU A 150 -17.24 -5.21 -5.58
N ILE A 151 -17.66 -5.01 -6.83
CA ILE A 151 -18.23 -3.74 -7.30
C ILE A 151 -19.51 -3.43 -6.52
N ALA A 152 -20.45 -4.39 -6.41
CA ALA A 152 -21.69 -4.20 -5.67
C ALA A 152 -21.44 -3.88 -4.19
N ALA A 153 -20.50 -4.59 -3.55
CA ALA A 153 -20.09 -4.33 -2.18
C ALA A 153 -19.54 -2.91 -2.01
N SER A 154 -18.71 -2.46 -2.97
CA SER A 154 -18.11 -1.13 -2.93
C SER A 154 -19.15 -0.02 -3.06
N ALA A 155 -20.14 -0.21 -3.93
CA ALA A 155 -21.24 0.73 -4.11
C ALA A 155 -22.12 0.82 -2.86
N GLU A 156 -22.39 -0.29 -2.17
CA GLU A 156 -23.20 -0.26 -0.94
C GLU A 156 -22.45 0.39 0.23
N ILE A 157 -21.13 0.22 0.31
CA ILE A 157 -20.29 0.95 1.29
C ILE A 157 -20.33 2.44 1.01
N GLU A 158 -20.09 2.87 -0.23
CA GLU A 158 -20.14 4.29 -0.59
C GLU A 158 -21.52 4.91 -0.31
N LYS A 159 -22.60 4.17 -0.61
CA LYS A 159 -23.97 4.59 -0.29
C LYS A 159 -24.20 4.70 1.21
N SER A 160 -23.64 3.80 2.01
CA SER A 160 -23.73 3.88 3.48
C SER A 160 -22.99 5.11 4.00
N GLU A 161 -21.80 5.40 3.47
CA GLU A 161 -21.01 6.60 3.78
C GLU A 161 -21.76 7.89 3.45
N GLU A 162 -22.37 7.98 2.26
CA GLU A 162 -23.18 9.12 1.82
C GLU A 162 -24.36 9.39 2.77
N ASN A 163 -24.94 8.33 3.32
CA ASN A 163 -26.09 8.41 4.22
C ASN A 163 -25.70 8.49 5.70
N ASN A 164 -24.42 8.60 6.04
CA ASN A 164 -23.89 8.55 7.41
C ASN A 164 -24.37 7.31 8.20
N MET A 165 -24.45 6.16 7.53
CA MET A 165 -24.84 4.88 8.12
C MET A 165 -23.64 3.92 8.15
N LEU A 166 -23.65 2.98 9.11
CA LEU A 166 -22.70 1.88 9.08
C LEU A 166 -23.09 0.87 7.99
N PRO A 167 -22.17 0.48 7.10
CA PRO A 167 -22.44 -0.55 6.10
C PRO A 167 -22.60 -1.92 6.74
N ASP A 168 -23.35 -2.81 6.09
CA ASP A 168 -23.47 -4.20 6.53
C ASP A 168 -22.10 -4.89 6.60
N ARG A 169 -21.89 -5.68 7.65
CA ARG A 169 -20.66 -6.44 7.90
C ARG A 169 -20.22 -7.30 6.72
N LYS A 170 -21.16 -7.87 5.97
CA LYS A 170 -20.85 -8.71 4.80
C LYS A 170 -20.07 -7.95 3.72
N TRP A 171 -20.40 -6.69 3.46
CA TRP A 171 -19.74 -5.88 2.43
C TRP A 171 -18.34 -5.49 2.85
N ILE A 172 -18.18 -5.11 4.13
CA ILE A 172 -16.87 -4.83 4.72
C ILE A 172 -15.99 -6.07 4.69
N ALA A 173 -16.52 -7.24 5.06
CA ALA A 173 -15.77 -8.49 4.99
C ALA A 173 -15.30 -8.81 3.57
N GLN A 174 -16.14 -8.59 2.55
CA GLN A 174 -15.75 -8.84 1.15
C GLN A 174 -14.63 -7.92 0.63
N LEU A 175 -14.46 -6.72 1.19
CA LEU A 175 -13.51 -5.72 0.66
C LEU A 175 -12.31 -5.42 1.56
N VAL A 176 -12.36 -5.75 2.85
CA VAL A 176 -11.18 -5.65 3.72
C VAL A 176 -10.17 -6.75 3.39
N GLN A 177 -10.64 -7.96 3.10
CA GLN A 177 -9.78 -9.13 2.88
C GLN A 177 -8.89 -9.03 1.63
N PRO A 178 -9.37 -8.53 0.47
CA PRO A 178 -8.55 -8.34 -0.72
C PRO A 178 -7.39 -7.35 -0.54
N GLY A 179 -7.38 -6.62 0.58
CA GLY A 179 -6.43 -5.55 0.88
C GLY A 179 -6.52 -4.38 -0.10
N THR A 180 -5.85 -3.29 0.25
CA THR A 180 -5.84 -2.06 -0.55
C THR A 180 -4.42 -1.70 -0.92
N SER A 181 -4.22 -1.26 -2.16
CA SER A 181 -2.94 -0.75 -2.65
C SER A 181 -2.73 0.71 -2.22
N LEU A 182 -1.67 1.35 -2.72
CA LEU A 182 -1.40 2.78 -2.54
C LEU A 182 -2.43 3.68 -3.28
N GLY A 183 -2.67 4.87 -2.71
CA GLY A 183 -3.29 6.07 -3.32
C GLY A 183 -4.80 6.26 -3.18
N GLY A 184 -5.29 7.49 -3.03
CA GLY A 184 -6.70 7.89 -3.29
C GLY A 184 -7.82 7.31 -2.40
N ALA A 185 -9.02 7.89 -2.52
CA ALA A 185 -10.23 7.48 -1.78
C ALA A 185 -11.23 6.68 -2.63
N ARG A 186 -10.95 6.49 -3.93
CA ARG A 186 -11.83 5.77 -4.86
C ARG A 186 -11.82 4.27 -4.55
N PRO A 187 -12.97 3.58 -4.59
CA PRO A 187 -13.03 2.17 -4.27
C PRO A 187 -12.15 1.30 -5.15
N LYS A 188 -11.46 0.36 -4.51
CA LYS A 188 -10.58 -0.60 -5.17
C LYS A 188 -10.40 -1.86 -4.35
N ALA A 189 -9.92 -2.91 -5.00
CA ALA A 189 -9.50 -4.16 -4.37
C ALA A 189 -8.38 -4.81 -5.19
N ASN A 190 -7.56 -5.65 -4.57
CA ASN A 190 -6.70 -6.55 -5.34
C ASN A 190 -7.52 -7.75 -5.84
N VAL A 191 -7.24 -8.22 -7.05
CA VAL A 191 -7.87 -9.41 -7.65
C VAL A 191 -6.83 -10.23 -8.41
N VAL A 192 -7.02 -11.55 -8.45
CA VAL A 192 -6.11 -12.46 -9.17
C VAL A 192 -6.80 -13.04 -10.41
N ASP A 193 -6.12 -12.99 -11.55
CA ASP A 193 -6.60 -13.59 -12.80
C ASP A 193 -6.21 -15.08 -12.87
N THR A 194 -6.80 -15.81 -13.81
CA THR A 194 -6.60 -17.26 -14.01
C THR A 194 -5.15 -17.67 -14.26
N ASP A 195 -4.31 -16.76 -14.75
CA ASP A 195 -2.87 -16.93 -14.96
C ASP A 195 -2.03 -16.62 -13.71
N LYS A 196 -2.68 -16.41 -12.55
CA LYS A 196 -2.09 -15.95 -11.28
C LYS A 196 -1.56 -14.51 -11.31
N THR A 197 -1.84 -13.73 -12.35
CA THR A 197 -1.46 -12.32 -12.38
C THR A 197 -2.28 -11.53 -11.37
N LEU A 198 -1.59 -10.77 -10.52
CA LEU A 198 -2.20 -9.88 -9.54
C LEU A 198 -2.50 -8.51 -10.14
N TYR A 199 -3.75 -8.05 -9.97
CA TYR A 199 -4.23 -6.74 -10.41
C TYR A 199 -4.76 -5.94 -9.23
N VAL A 200 -4.69 -4.61 -9.36
CA VAL A 200 -5.53 -3.68 -8.62
C VAL A 200 -6.74 -3.37 -9.49
N ALA A 201 -7.93 -3.77 -9.05
CA ALA A 201 -9.19 -3.39 -9.66
C ALA A 201 -9.67 -2.07 -9.05
N LYS A 202 -9.85 -1.04 -9.88
CA LYS A 202 -10.42 0.25 -9.48
C LYS A 202 -11.86 0.32 -9.97
N PHE A 203 -12.79 0.36 -9.02
CA PHE A 203 -14.21 0.30 -9.31
C PHE A 203 -14.75 1.69 -9.67
N PRO A 204 -15.84 1.76 -10.45
CA PRO A 204 -16.67 2.96 -10.53
C PRO A 204 -17.06 3.44 -9.13
N SER A 205 -16.97 4.73 -8.90
CA SER A 205 -17.51 5.37 -7.70
C SER A 205 -18.89 5.93 -7.99
N ARG A 206 -19.76 5.94 -6.98
CA ARG A 206 -21.04 6.67 -7.01
C ARG A 206 -20.88 8.17 -7.23
N LYS A 207 -19.69 8.70 -6.92
CA LYS A 207 -19.32 10.11 -7.05
C LYS A 207 -18.76 10.45 -8.44
N ASP A 208 -18.59 9.46 -9.32
CA ASP A 208 -18.05 9.67 -10.66
C ASP A 208 -19.09 10.37 -11.57
N ASP A 209 -18.71 11.50 -12.16
CA ASP A 209 -19.47 12.23 -13.16
C ASP A 209 -19.06 11.87 -14.61
N TYR A 210 -17.96 11.13 -14.78
CA TYR A 210 -17.51 10.53 -16.04
C TYR A 210 -16.88 9.15 -15.82
N ASP A 211 -16.60 8.42 -16.90
CA ASP A 211 -15.97 7.10 -16.82
C ASP A 211 -14.46 7.21 -16.52
N ALA A 212 -14.12 7.41 -15.24
CA ALA A 212 -12.74 7.56 -14.81
C ALA A 212 -11.90 6.29 -15.04
N GLY A 213 -12.52 5.09 -15.01
CA GLY A 213 -11.83 3.84 -15.31
C GLY A 213 -11.37 3.78 -16.77
N LEU A 214 -12.25 4.13 -17.70
CA LEU A 214 -11.93 4.16 -19.13
C LEU A 214 -10.94 5.28 -19.48
N TRP A 215 -11.09 6.47 -18.89
CA TRP A 215 -10.15 7.57 -19.08
C TRP A 215 -8.76 7.23 -18.55
N GLU A 216 -8.66 6.60 -17.38
CA GLU A 216 -7.37 6.16 -16.85
C GLU A 216 -6.71 5.10 -17.74
N HIS A 217 -7.48 4.15 -18.30
CA HIS A 217 -6.96 3.20 -19.28
C HIS A 217 -6.45 3.90 -20.54
N PHE A 218 -7.22 4.85 -21.07
CA PHE A 218 -6.83 5.64 -22.23
C PHE A 218 -5.50 6.39 -21.99
N SER A 219 -5.34 7.02 -20.83
CA SER A 219 -4.09 7.69 -20.44
C SER A 219 -2.90 6.71 -20.37
N HIS A 220 -3.10 5.49 -19.87
CA HIS A 220 -2.04 4.46 -19.89
C HIS A 220 -1.66 4.05 -21.33
N LEU A 221 -2.63 3.94 -22.23
CA LEU A 221 -2.36 3.63 -23.64
C LEU A 221 -1.59 4.77 -24.33
N LEU A 222 -1.92 6.03 -24.04
CA LEU A 222 -1.18 7.18 -24.54
C LEU A 222 0.24 7.21 -24.00
N ALA A 223 0.41 7.03 -22.68
CA ALA A 223 1.73 6.99 -22.04
C ALA A 223 2.61 5.87 -22.62
N THR A 224 2.03 4.68 -22.84
CA THR A 224 2.72 3.57 -23.51
C THR A 224 3.18 3.96 -24.92
N LYS A 225 2.30 4.60 -25.71
CA LYS A 225 2.64 5.08 -27.07
C LYS A 225 3.70 6.19 -27.06
N ALA A 226 3.75 6.99 -26.00
CA ALA A 226 4.78 8.01 -25.78
C ALA A 226 6.11 7.43 -25.25
N GLY A 227 6.19 6.11 -25.02
CA GLY A 227 7.40 5.45 -24.53
C GLY A 227 7.62 5.58 -23.03
N VAL A 228 6.60 5.94 -22.25
CA VAL A 228 6.64 5.96 -20.78
C VAL A 228 6.43 4.54 -20.26
N ASN A 229 7.23 4.13 -19.27
CA ASN A 229 7.09 2.83 -18.61
C ASN A 229 5.89 2.84 -17.64
N VAL A 230 4.73 2.37 -18.09
CA VAL A 230 3.51 2.34 -17.29
C VAL A 230 3.03 0.91 -17.02
N ALA A 231 2.23 0.75 -15.96
CA ALA A 231 1.59 -0.51 -15.65
C ALA A 231 0.66 -0.94 -16.80
N LYS A 232 0.63 -2.25 -17.10
CA LYS A 232 -0.32 -2.80 -18.08
C LYS A 232 -1.73 -2.73 -17.50
N THR A 233 -2.66 -2.14 -18.24
CA THR A 233 -4.05 -2.00 -17.82
C THR A 233 -5.02 -2.70 -18.76
N LYS A 234 -6.16 -3.13 -18.22
CA LYS A 234 -7.33 -3.64 -18.95
C LYS A 234 -8.58 -2.95 -18.40
N VAL A 235 -9.66 -2.94 -19.16
CA VAL A 235 -10.98 -2.49 -18.68
C VAL A 235 -11.97 -3.64 -18.74
N LEU A 236 -12.85 -3.70 -17.74
CA LEU A 236 -13.98 -4.62 -17.70
C LEU A 236 -15.28 -3.83 -17.76
N ALA A 237 -16.11 -4.16 -18.76
CA ALA A 237 -17.49 -3.74 -18.81
C ALA A 237 -18.32 -4.73 -17.98
N THR A 238 -18.85 -4.28 -16.84
CA THR A 238 -19.61 -5.13 -15.92
C THR A 238 -21.12 -5.01 -16.09
N GLY A 239 -21.57 -4.26 -17.10
CA GLY A 239 -22.99 -3.97 -17.34
C GLY A 239 -23.51 -2.74 -16.58
N GLU A 240 -22.67 -2.12 -15.76
CA GLU A 240 -22.95 -0.84 -15.11
C GLU A 240 -22.61 0.36 -16.01
N LYS A 241 -22.89 1.57 -15.49
CA LYS A 241 -22.69 2.85 -16.22
C LYS A 241 -21.23 3.06 -16.65
N TYR A 242 -20.26 2.65 -15.84
CA TYR A 242 -18.83 2.90 -16.07
C TYR A 242 -17.99 1.63 -15.93
N HIS A 243 -16.76 1.69 -16.47
CA HIS A 243 -15.85 0.56 -16.51
C HIS A 243 -15.03 0.41 -15.22
N THR A 244 -14.74 -0.83 -14.86
CA THR A 244 -13.72 -1.16 -13.87
C THR A 244 -12.36 -1.25 -14.54
N LEU A 245 -11.38 -0.50 -14.04
CA LEU A 245 -10.00 -0.57 -14.51
C LEU A 245 -9.27 -1.68 -13.75
N LEU A 246 -8.61 -2.57 -14.47
CA LEU A 246 -7.63 -3.50 -13.92
C LEU A 246 -6.23 -2.97 -14.22
N SER A 247 -5.46 -2.63 -13.20
CA SER A 247 -4.05 -2.31 -13.34
C SER A 247 -3.20 -3.46 -12.83
N ARG A 248 -2.36 -4.04 -13.69
CA ARG A 248 -1.44 -5.10 -13.27
C ARG A 248 -0.46 -4.54 -12.25
N ARG A 249 -0.23 -5.28 -11.17
CA ARG A 249 0.76 -4.88 -10.15
C ARG A 249 2.17 -4.95 -10.72
N PHE A 250 2.89 -3.82 -10.61
CA PHE A 250 4.28 -3.70 -11.04
C PHE A 250 5.26 -4.15 -9.95
N ASP A 251 4.82 -4.24 -8.70
CA ASP A 251 5.62 -4.69 -7.56
C ASP A 251 5.58 -6.22 -7.38
N ARG A 252 5.24 -6.94 -8.45
CA ARG A 252 5.19 -8.40 -8.52
C ARG A 252 5.80 -8.90 -9.83
N THR A 253 6.62 -9.93 -9.74
CA THR A 253 7.15 -10.65 -10.91
C THR A 253 6.11 -11.62 -11.49
N ASN A 254 6.42 -12.25 -12.63
CA ASN A 254 5.55 -13.29 -13.23
C ASN A 254 5.45 -14.55 -12.34
N ASP A 255 6.49 -14.87 -11.57
CA ASP A 255 6.53 -15.97 -10.60
C ASP A 255 6.03 -15.54 -9.20
N SER A 256 5.37 -14.38 -9.10
CA SER A 256 4.76 -13.85 -7.88
C SER A 256 5.74 -13.48 -6.75
N LYS A 257 7.03 -13.33 -7.04
CA LYS A 257 7.99 -12.68 -6.13
C LYS A 257 7.66 -11.19 -6.01
N ARG A 258 8.01 -10.58 -4.88
CA ARG A 258 7.75 -9.17 -4.61
C ARG A 258 8.94 -8.34 -5.04
N ILE A 259 8.67 -7.29 -5.81
CA ILE A 259 9.65 -6.26 -6.12
C ILE A 259 9.46 -5.15 -5.09
N HIS A 260 10.52 -4.78 -4.38
CA HIS A 260 10.42 -3.71 -3.38
C HIS A 260 10.04 -2.39 -4.06
N PHE A 261 9.22 -1.60 -3.37
CA PHE A 261 8.73 -0.32 -3.84
C PHE A 261 8.92 0.71 -2.73
N ALA A 262 9.48 1.86 -3.09
CA ALA A 262 9.55 3.05 -2.27
C ALA A 262 9.04 4.23 -3.09
N SER A 263 8.13 5.02 -2.53
CA SER A 263 7.60 6.20 -3.18
C SER A 263 8.60 7.36 -3.14
N ALA A 264 8.45 8.34 -4.04
CA ALA A 264 9.25 9.57 -3.98
C ALA A 264 9.06 10.30 -2.63
N MET A 265 7.87 10.22 -2.04
CA MET A 265 7.58 10.78 -0.72
C MET A 265 8.46 10.13 0.37
N THR A 266 8.57 8.81 0.36
CA THR A 266 9.45 8.05 1.28
C THR A 266 10.92 8.37 1.09
N LEU A 267 11.38 8.40 -0.16
CA LEU A 267 12.78 8.58 -0.50
C LEU A 267 13.27 10.01 -0.25
N LEU A 268 12.38 10.99 -0.38
CA LEU A 268 12.66 12.41 -0.15
C LEU A 268 12.25 12.91 1.25
N GLY A 269 11.75 12.03 2.12
CA GLY A 269 11.30 12.41 3.47
C GLY A 269 10.06 13.31 3.53
N LEU A 270 9.30 13.40 2.44
CA LEU A 270 8.13 14.27 2.29
C LEU A 270 6.90 13.72 3.02
N SER A 271 5.85 14.53 3.08
CA SER A 271 4.55 14.20 3.68
C SER A 271 3.42 14.39 2.66
N ASP A 272 2.29 13.71 2.86
CA ASP A 272 1.11 13.89 2.01
C ASP A 272 0.66 15.36 2.04
N GLY A 273 0.56 15.99 0.87
CA GLY A 273 0.28 17.40 0.70
C GLY A 273 1.49 18.27 0.32
N ASP A 274 2.71 17.76 0.43
CA ASP A 274 3.90 18.48 -0.05
C ASP A 274 3.88 18.65 -1.57
N ASN A 275 4.13 19.88 -2.01
CA ASN A 275 4.07 20.27 -3.42
C ASN A 275 4.84 21.58 -3.66
N ALA A 276 4.69 22.18 -4.84
CA ALA A 276 5.38 23.41 -5.22
C ALA A 276 5.15 24.58 -4.23
N THR A 277 3.99 24.66 -3.58
CA THR A 277 3.72 25.69 -2.56
C THR A 277 4.47 25.47 -1.26
N THR A 278 4.88 24.23 -0.95
CA THR A 278 5.75 23.89 0.18
C THR A 278 7.24 23.84 -0.21
N GLY A 279 7.56 24.21 -1.47
CA GLY A 279 8.93 24.28 -1.97
C GLY A 279 9.44 23.00 -2.62
N HIS A 280 8.59 21.99 -2.78
CA HIS A 280 8.96 20.68 -3.32
C HIS A 280 8.47 20.48 -4.76
N GLY A 281 9.25 19.77 -5.58
CA GLY A 281 8.90 19.53 -6.98
C GLY A 281 9.79 18.49 -7.67
N TYR A 282 9.70 18.46 -9.00
CA TYR A 282 10.44 17.48 -9.80
C TYR A 282 11.96 17.56 -9.65
N LEU A 283 12.50 18.74 -9.29
CA LEU A 283 13.94 18.91 -9.08
C LEU A 283 14.44 18.11 -7.87
N ASP A 284 13.64 17.96 -6.81
CA ASP A 284 14.01 17.12 -5.67
C ASP A 284 14.16 15.66 -6.10
N ILE A 285 13.26 15.18 -6.97
CA ILE A 285 13.33 13.82 -7.54
C ILE A 285 14.58 13.69 -8.44
N VAL A 286 14.91 14.72 -9.23
CA VAL A 286 16.13 14.75 -10.05
C VAL A 286 17.37 14.63 -9.18
N ASP A 287 17.46 15.42 -8.11
CA ASP A 287 18.60 15.41 -7.19
C ASP A 287 18.76 14.04 -6.52
N PHE A 288 17.65 13.41 -6.10
CA PHE A 288 17.68 12.06 -5.56
C PHE A 288 18.14 11.02 -6.59
N ILE A 289 17.63 11.09 -7.83
CA ILE A 289 18.05 10.17 -8.90
C ILE A 289 19.56 10.26 -9.13
N ILE A 290 20.13 11.48 -9.15
CA ILE A 290 21.57 11.69 -9.37
C ILE A 290 22.41 11.11 -8.24
N GLN A 291 21.93 11.22 -6.99
CA GLN A 291 22.70 10.82 -5.80
C GLN A 291 22.57 9.33 -5.46
N SER A 292 21.40 8.72 -5.71
CA SER A 292 21.03 7.45 -5.08
C SER A 292 20.52 6.37 -6.05
N CYS A 293 20.25 6.68 -7.32
CA CYS A 293 19.84 5.67 -8.30
C CYS A 293 21.03 5.06 -9.06
N THR A 294 20.90 3.80 -9.47
CA THR A 294 21.92 3.07 -10.21
C THR A 294 22.01 3.46 -11.69
N ASP A 295 20.87 3.57 -12.37
CA ASP A 295 20.78 3.95 -13.79
C ASP A 295 20.30 5.41 -13.92
N VAL A 296 21.17 6.36 -13.57
CA VAL A 296 20.84 7.80 -13.50
C VAL A 296 20.27 8.32 -14.81
N GLU A 297 20.95 8.06 -15.94
CA GLU A 297 20.56 8.60 -17.24
C GLU A 297 19.16 8.12 -17.65
N ARG A 298 18.90 6.82 -17.55
CA ARG A 298 17.60 6.27 -17.93
C ARG A 298 16.48 6.78 -17.02
N ASN A 299 16.73 6.86 -15.70
CA ASN A 299 15.74 7.35 -14.75
C ASN A 299 15.41 8.84 -14.97
N LEU A 300 16.40 9.69 -15.28
CA LEU A 300 16.16 11.09 -15.64
C LEU A 300 15.37 11.24 -16.94
N GLN A 301 15.70 10.44 -17.97
CA GLN A 301 14.92 10.43 -19.21
C GLN A 301 13.47 9.98 -18.96
N GLU A 302 13.27 8.96 -18.12
CA GLU A 302 11.95 8.46 -17.76
C GLU A 302 11.13 9.49 -16.98
N LEU A 303 11.76 10.21 -16.04
CA LEU A 303 11.11 11.31 -15.32
C LEU A 303 10.74 12.44 -16.28
N PHE A 304 11.66 12.88 -17.13
CA PHE A 304 11.41 13.96 -18.08
C PHE A 304 10.28 13.64 -19.06
N ARG A 305 10.17 12.38 -19.53
CA ARG A 305 9.05 11.96 -20.40
C ARG A 305 7.68 12.01 -19.72
N ARG A 306 7.62 12.02 -18.38
CA ARG A 306 6.38 12.05 -17.60
C ARG A 306 5.87 13.46 -17.31
N VAL A 307 6.75 14.46 -17.37
CA VAL A 307 6.45 15.88 -17.16
C VAL A 307 5.95 16.49 -18.46
#